data_AF-A0A958NAW3-F1
#
_entry.id   AF-A0A958NAW3-F1
#
_cell.length_a   1.000
_cell.length_b   1.000
_cell.length_c   1.000
_cell.angle_alpha   90.00
_cell.angle_beta   90.00
_cell.angle_gamma   90.00
#
_symmetry.space_group_name_H-M   'P 1'
#
loop_
_entity.id
_entity.type
_entity.pdbx_description
1 polymer ?
#
loop_
_entity_poly.entity_id
_entity_poly.type
_entity_poly.pdbx_seq_one_letter_code
_entity_poly.pdbx_strand_id
1 'polypeptide(L)'
;LGKPSSSVKRCEPQVVSDIAEIIKCLKPQNLVTHSPFDFHSTHVATVACVFLALMKLKADERPQKVFGCEVWGSLDWVPSRFRVLRPTGFDIEWEKKLIGFHRSQVTSEKDYALGALGRRLANAVFSEQKENSKSNGGIWSLDLTQAMEGGLDRYCEEVLAAFSAERMNELNNYKKDF
;
A
#
# COMPACT_ATOMS: atom_id res chain seq x y z
N LEU A 1 12.58 -12.93 7.12
CA LEU A 1 11.92 -14.25 7.27
C LEU A 1 12.63 -15.38 6.54
N GLY A 2 13.23 -15.15 5.36
CA GLY A 2 13.90 -16.23 4.61
C GLY A 2 12.95 -17.33 4.13
N LYS A 3 11.66 -17.00 3.94
CA LYS A 3 10.60 -17.93 3.53
C LYS A 3 10.32 -17.74 2.03
N PRO A 4 10.02 -18.83 1.29
CA PRO A 4 9.67 -18.72 -0.12
C PRO A 4 8.32 -18.04 -0.31
N SER A 5 8.11 -17.42 -1.48
CA SER A 5 6.83 -16.78 -1.82
C SER A 5 5.64 -17.74 -1.78
N SER A 6 5.87 -19.03 -2.03
CA SER A 6 4.84 -20.07 -1.92
C SER A 6 4.32 -20.25 -0.49
N SER A 7 5.18 -20.17 0.52
CA SER A 7 4.78 -20.21 1.93
C SER A 7 3.99 -18.96 2.33
N VAL A 8 4.38 -17.79 1.81
CA VAL A 8 3.65 -16.52 2.04
C VAL A 8 2.27 -16.58 1.39
N LYS A 9 2.17 -17.07 0.14
CA LYS A 9 0.89 -17.24 -0.58
C LYS A 9 -0.09 -18.18 0.11
N ARG A 10 0.41 -19.15 0.88
CA ARG A 10 -0.41 -20.05 1.69
C ARG A 10 -0.69 -19.53 3.10
N CYS A 11 -0.17 -18.36 3.46
CA CYS A 11 -0.23 -17.82 4.83
C CYS A 11 0.15 -18.88 5.88
N GLU A 12 1.24 -19.63 5.62
CA GLU A 12 1.64 -20.74 6.49
C GLU A 12 1.76 -20.28 7.96
N PRO A 13 1.29 -21.08 8.94
CA PRO A 13 1.23 -20.64 10.34
C PRO A 13 2.53 -20.06 10.89
N GLN A 14 3.67 -20.62 10.47
CA GLN A 14 4.99 -20.13 10.87
C GLN A 14 5.29 -18.74 10.31
N VAL A 15 4.94 -18.44 9.06
CA VAL A 15 5.11 -17.10 8.45
C VAL A 15 4.35 -16.06 9.28
N VAL A 16 3.10 -16.36 9.61
CA VAL A 16 2.24 -15.47 10.41
C VAL A 16 2.79 -15.28 11.82
N SER A 17 3.24 -16.37 12.47
CA SER A 17 3.84 -16.30 13.80
C SER A 17 5.15 -15.50 13.82
N ASP A 18 6.03 -15.71 12.84
CA ASP A 18 7.30 -14.97 12.72
C ASP A 18 7.04 -13.47 12.56
N ILE A 19 6.03 -13.08 11.75
CA ILE A 19 5.64 -11.67 11.59
C ILE A 19 5.12 -11.08 12.91
N ALA A 20 4.25 -11.82 13.62
CA ALA A 20 3.70 -11.37 14.90
C ALA A 20 4.82 -11.17 15.94
N GLU A 21 5.79 -12.08 16.00
CA GLU A 21 6.94 -11.98 16.88
C GLU A 21 7.80 -10.75 16.56
N ILE A 22 8.08 -10.49 15.27
CA ILE A 22 8.81 -9.29 14.86
C ILE A 22 8.09 -8.01 15.29
N ILE A 23 6.77 -7.92 15.06
CA ILE A 23 5.98 -6.73 15.44
C ILE A 23 6.01 -6.55 16.96
N LYS A 24 5.82 -7.63 17.72
CA LYS A 24 5.84 -7.62 19.19
C LYS A 24 7.19 -7.19 19.75
N CYS A 25 8.30 -7.65 19.15
CA CYS A 25 9.64 -7.29 19.58
C CYS A 25 9.98 -5.82 19.24
N LEU A 26 9.62 -5.36 18.06
CA LEU A 26 9.97 -4.01 17.59
C LEU A 26 9.03 -2.92 18.10
N LYS A 27 7.79 -3.27 18.46
CA LYS A 27 6.72 -2.34 18.89
C LYS A 27 6.63 -1.10 17.98
N PRO A 28 6.50 -1.27 16.65
CA PRO A 28 6.54 -0.14 15.74
C PRO A 28 5.31 0.77 15.97
N GLN A 29 5.52 2.08 15.98
CA GLN A 29 4.39 3.04 16.00
C GLN A 29 3.60 2.98 14.68
N ASN A 30 4.32 2.88 13.56
CA ASN A 30 3.75 2.79 12.22
C ASN A 30 4.26 1.53 11.54
N LEU A 31 3.36 0.71 11.00
CA LEU A 31 3.68 -0.45 10.18
C LEU A 31 3.38 -0.13 8.72
N VAL A 32 4.33 -0.38 7.83
CA VAL A 32 4.14 -0.25 6.37
C VAL A 32 4.20 -1.64 5.75
N THR A 33 3.24 -1.94 4.89
CA THR A 33 3.12 -3.21 4.15
C THR A 33 2.58 -2.91 2.74
N HIS A 34 2.25 -3.96 1.97
CA HIS A 34 1.63 -3.82 0.66
C HIS A 34 0.13 -3.48 0.74
N SER A 35 -0.41 -2.94 -0.34
CA SER A 35 -1.85 -2.73 -0.50
C SER A 35 -2.60 -4.05 -0.74
N PRO A 36 -3.81 -4.24 -0.17
CA PRO A 36 -4.70 -5.34 -0.55
C PRO A 36 -5.24 -5.22 -1.98
N PHE A 37 -5.15 -4.03 -2.61
CA PHE A 37 -5.56 -3.79 -3.99
C PHE A 37 -4.38 -3.86 -4.99
N ASP A 38 -3.26 -4.46 -4.59
CA ASP A 38 -2.11 -4.63 -5.47
C ASP A 38 -2.36 -5.73 -6.52
N PHE A 39 -1.81 -5.59 -7.72
CA PHE A 39 -2.00 -6.57 -8.80
C PHE A 39 -1.02 -7.74 -8.76
N HIS A 40 -0.06 -7.74 -7.84
CA HIS A 40 0.82 -8.88 -7.65
C HIS A 40 0.34 -9.76 -6.49
N SER A 41 -0.04 -11.01 -6.78
CA SER A 41 -0.59 -11.95 -5.78
C SER A 41 0.26 -12.13 -4.52
N THR A 42 1.58 -12.04 -4.62
CA THR A 42 2.47 -12.15 -3.44
C THR A 42 2.35 -10.94 -2.53
N HIS A 43 2.11 -9.75 -3.08
CA HIS A 43 1.88 -8.52 -2.29
C HIS A 43 0.57 -8.63 -1.50
N VAL A 44 -0.50 -9.06 -2.17
CA VAL A 44 -1.81 -9.32 -1.53
C VAL A 44 -1.68 -10.38 -0.43
N ALA A 45 -0.99 -11.48 -0.69
CA ALA A 45 -0.73 -12.50 0.33
C ALA A 45 0.10 -11.97 1.52
N THR A 46 1.03 -11.05 1.25
CA THR A 46 1.88 -10.47 2.30
C THR A 46 1.06 -9.59 3.24
N VAL A 47 0.19 -8.71 2.72
CA VAL A 47 -0.70 -7.92 3.59
C VAL A 47 -1.70 -8.81 4.33
N ALA A 48 -2.20 -9.89 3.72
CA ALA A 48 -3.02 -10.86 4.42
C ALA A 48 -2.27 -11.52 5.60
N CYS A 49 -1.02 -11.96 5.39
CA CYS A 49 -0.17 -12.51 6.46
C CYS A 49 0.06 -11.50 7.59
N VAL A 50 0.27 -10.22 7.26
CA VAL A 50 0.42 -9.14 8.25
C VAL A 50 -0.85 -8.98 9.08
N PHE A 51 -2.03 -8.96 8.47
CA PHE A 51 -3.29 -8.83 9.22
C PHE A 51 -3.58 -10.05 10.09
N LEU A 52 -3.31 -11.26 9.61
CA LEU A 52 -3.37 -12.48 10.43
C LEU A 52 -2.40 -12.42 11.62
N ALA A 53 -1.22 -11.83 11.44
CA ALA A 53 -0.25 -11.65 12.51
C ALA A 53 -0.73 -10.62 13.55
N LEU A 54 -1.28 -9.48 13.09
CA LEU A 54 -1.86 -8.45 13.95
C LEU A 54 -3.02 -8.99 14.80
N MET A 55 -3.84 -9.90 14.24
CA MET A 55 -4.92 -10.56 14.97
C MET A 55 -4.41 -11.45 16.13
N LYS A 56 -3.18 -11.99 16.04
CA LYS A 56 -2.56 -12.77 17.12
C LYS A 56 -2.00 -11.90 18.26
N LEU A 57 -1.84 -10.59 18.03
CA LEU A 57 -1.29 -9.67 19.02
C LEU A 57 -2.40 -9.11 19.90
N LYS A 58 -2.05 -8.86 21.17
CA LYS A 58 -2.90 -8.09 22.09
C LYS A 58 -3.02 -6.65 21.59
N ALA A 59 -4.08 -5.95 22.00
CA ALA A 59 -4.33 -4.58 21.55
C ALA A 59 -3.16 -3.62 21.86
N ASP A 60 -2.48 -3.79 23.00
CA ASP A 60 -1.31 -3.02 23.43
C ASP A 60 0.01 -3.41 22.73
N GLU A 61 0.01 -4.52 21.99
CA GLU A 61 1.15 -5.01 21.20
C GLU A 61 1.04 -4.61 19.72
N ARG A 62 -0.11 -4.08 19.28
CA ARG A 62 -0.35 -3.67 17.89
C ARG A 62 0.25 -2.29 17.60
N PRO A 63 0.67 -2.02 16.35
CA PRO A 63 1.09 -0.69 15.94
C PRO A 63 -0.09 0.30 16.04
N GLN A 64 0.23 1.59 16.21
CA GLN A 64 -0.80 2.64 16.23
C GLN A 64 -1.41 2.86 14.86
N LYS A 65 -0.62 2.71 13.78
CA LYS A 65 -1.08 2.87 12.40
C LYS A 65 -0.51 1.80 11.48
N VAL A 66 -1.30 1.41 10.48
CA VAL A 66 -0.91 0.45 9.44
C VAL A 66 -1.16 1.08 8.07
N PHE A 67 -0.17 1.02 7.19
CA PHE A 67 -0.24 1.60 5.86
C PHE A 67 0.04 0.57 4.77
N GLY A 68 -0.88 0.43 3.82
CA GLY A 68 -0.73 -0.43 2.64
C GLY A 68 -0.27 0.36 1.43
N CYS A 69 1.02 0.33 1.12
CA CYS A 69 1.61 1.05 0.00
C CYS A 69 1.31 0.39 -1.35
N GLU A 70 1.11 1.21 -2.37
CA GLU A 70 1.05 0.75 -3.75
C GLU A 70 2.41 0.25 -4.26
N VAL A 71 2.37 -0.72 -5.18
CA VAL A 71 3.53 -1.10 -5.97
C VAL A 71 3.10 -1.37 -7.42
N TRP A 72 2.31 -2.42 -7.66
CA TRP A 72 1.86 -2.79 -9.02
C TRP A 72 0.44 -2.26 -9.29
N GLY A 73 -0.43 -2.27 -8.29
CA GLY A 73 -1.76 -1.65 -8.36
C GLY A 73 -1.70 -0.19 -7.90
N SER A 74 -2.02 0.77 -8.77
CA SER A 74 -2.10 2.19 -8.37
C SER A 74 -3.29 2.40 -7.44
N LEU A 75 -3.15 3.33 -6.50
CA LEU A 75 -4.22 3.75 -5.59
C LEU A 75 -4.81 5.12 -5.96
N ASP A 76 -4.56 5.63 -7.17
CA ASP A 76 -5.15 6.88 -7.68
C ASP A 76 -6.68 6.84 -7.80
N TRP A 77 -7.27 5.64 -7.86
CA TRP A 77 -8.72 5.45 -7.84
C TRP A 77 -9.32 5.49 -6.43
N VAL A 78 -8.51 5.28 -5.39
CA VAL A 78 -9.00 5.19 -4.01
C VAL A 78 -9.49 6.56 -3.53
N PRO A 79 -10.69 6.67 -2.92
CA PRO A 79 -11.18 7.93 -2.38
C PRO A 79 -10.21 8.56 -1.38
N SER A 80 -10.09 9.89 -1.39
CA SER A 80 -9.10 10.64 -0.62
C SER A 80 -9.11 10.34 0.87
N ARG A 81 -10.28 10.02 1.46
CA ARG A 81 -10.40 9.67 2.88
C ARG A 81 -9.72 8.36 3.30
N PHE A 82 -9.47 7.45 2.36
CA PHE A 82 -8.81 6.17 2.65
C PHE A 82 -7.32 6.17 2.33
N ARG A 83 -6.85 7.13 1.54
CA ARG A 83 -5.46 7.18 1.07
C ARG A 83 -4.69 8.36 1.64
N VAL A 84 -3.39 8.14 1.81
CA VAL A 84 -2.43 9.15 2.25
C VAL A 84 -1.26 9.15 1.29
N LEU A 85 -0.91 10.33 0.78
CA LEU A 85 0.32 10.49 -0.01
C LEU A 85 1.51 10.47 0.96
N ARG A 86 2.48 9.60 0.67
CA ARG A 86 3.75 9.55 1.39
C ARG A 86 4.82 10.16 0.51
N PRO A 87 5.34 11.36 0.85
CA PRO A 87 6.47 11.95 0.14
C PRO A 87 7.62 10.94 0.04
N THR A 88 8.13 10.72 -1.16
CA THR A 88 9.40 10.03 -1.33
C THR A 88 10.53 11.05 -1.30
N GLY A 89 11.77 10.57 -1.20
CA GLY A 89 12.92 11.42 -0.92
C GLY A 89 13.11 12.50 -1.98
N PHE A 90 13.94 13.48 -1.65
CA PHE A 90 14.20 14.60 -2.57
C PHE A 90 15.12 14.21 -3.74
N ASP A 91 15.80 13.07 -3.68
CA ASP A 91 16.82 12.67 -4.67
C ASP A 91 16.39 11.46 -5.50
N ILE A 92 15.91 11.75 -6.71
CA ILE A 92 15.48 10.77 -7.72
C ILE A 92 16.64 9.86 -8.13
N GLU A 93 17.88 10.35 -8.16
CA GLU A 93 19.04 9.55 -8.56
C GLU A 93 19.38 8.51 -7.49
N TRP A 94 19.24 8.85 -6.20
CA TRP A 94 19.34 7.87 -5.12
C TRP A 94 18.24 6.81 -5.21
N GLU A 95 17.00 7.21 -5.44
CA GLU A 95 15.89 6.25 -5.60
C GLU A 95 16.12 5.32 -6.79
N LYS A 96 16.57 5.86 -7.93
CA LYS A 96 16.94 5.08 -9.12
C LYS A 96 18.03 4.06 -8.82
N LYS A 97 19.09 4.48 -8.12
CA LYS A 97 20.20 3.58 -7.72
C LYS A 97 19.75 2.49 -6.76
N LEU A 98 18.92 2.82 -5.76
CA LEU A 98 18.40 1.86 -4.79
C LEU A 98 17.52 0.79 -5.46
N ILE A 99 16.61 1.20 -6.36
CA ILE A 99 15.76 0.26 -7.09
C ILE A 99 16.61 -0.56 -8.08
N GLY A 100 17.53 0.10 -8.79
CA GLY A 100 18.44 -0.52 -9.77
C GLY A 100 19.47 -1.48 -9.18
N PHE A 101 19.69 -1.48 -7.86
CA PHE A 101 20.60 -2.41 -7.20
C PHE A 101 20.19 -3.87 -7.38
N HIS A 102 18.89 -4.14 -7.47
CA HIS A 102 18.33 -5.48 -7.65
C HIS A 102 18.40 -5.93 -9.11
N ARG A 103 19.62 -6.12 -9.65
CA ARG A 103 19.89 -6.42 -11.08
C ARG A 103 19.12 -7.62 -11.63
N SER A 104 18.82 -8.63 -10.81
CA SER A 104 18.02 -9.79 -11.24
C SER A 104 16.53 -9.49 -11.47
N GLN A 105 16.05 -8.34 -10.99
CA GLN A 105 14.69 -7.81 -11.19
C GLN A 105 14.67 -6.70 -12.26
N VAL A 106 15.84 -6.23 -12.71
CA VAL A 106 16.01 -5.20 -13.75
C VAL A 106 16.70 -5.85 -14.95
N THR A 107 16.02 -6.81 -15.56
CA THR A 107 16.42 -7.37 -16.87
C THR A 107 15.93 -6.46 -17.99
N SER A 108 16.58 -6.51 -19.15
CA SER A 108 16.48 -5.54 -20.26
C SER A 108 15.08 -5.31 -20.86
N GLU A 109 14.09 -6.12 -20.51
CA GLU A 109 12.75 -6.04 -21.09
C GLU A 109 11.80 -5.09 -20.34
N LYS A 110 12.02 -4.84 -19.03
CA LYS A 110 11.16 -3.96 -18.22
C LYS A 110 11.97 -3.16 -17.20
N ASP A 111 12.10 -1.86 -17.44
CA ASP A 111 12.75 -0.93 -16.51
C ASP A 111 11.80 -0.58 -15.34
N TYR A 112 11.72 -1.49 -14.36
CA TYR A 112 10.92 -1.28 -13.15
C TYR A 112 11.38 -0.07 -12.33
N ALA A 113 12.65 0.33 -12.43
CA ALA A 113 13.15 1.54 -11.77
C ALA A 113 12.51 2.78 -12.38
N LEU A 114 12.51 2.88 -13.72
CA LEU A 114 11.81 3.95 -14.43
C LEU A 114 10.31 3.94 -14.16
N GLY A 115 9.67 2.75 -14.16
CA GLY A 115 8.24 2.63 -13.88
C GLY A 115 7.86 3.09 -12.46
N ALA A 116 8.62 2.68 -11.44
CA ALA A 116 8.39 3.08 -10.06
C ALA A 116 8.61 4.58 -9.84
N LEU A 117 9.69 5.15 -10.42
CA LEU A 117 9.96 6.59 -10.35
C LEU A 117 8.88 7.40 -11.09
N GLY A 118 8.50 6.96 -12.28
CA GLY A 118 7.43 7.59 -13.07
C GLY A 118 6.12 7.65 -12.30
N ARG A 119 5.75 6.58 -11.60
CA ARG A 119 4.58 6.57 -10.72
C ARG A 119 4.71 7.55 -9.56
N ARG A 120 5.86 7.57 -8.88
CA ARG A 120 6.09 8.49 -7.75
C ARG A 120 5.97 9.96 -8.17
N LEU A 121 6.54 10.30 -9.32
CA LEU A 121 6.45 11.63 -9.92
C LEU A 121 5.00 11.96 -10.28
N ALA A 122 4.30 11.05 -10.96
CA ALA A 122 2.90 11.24 -11.34
C ALA A 122 2.02 11.49 -10.12
N ASN A 123 2.14 10.66 -9.07
CA ASN A 123 1.39 10.84 -7.84
C ASN A 123 1.65 12.20 -7.19
N ALA A 124 2.91 12.65 -7.13
CA ALA A 124 3.24 13.96 -6.56
C ALA A 124 2.57 15.10 -7.34
N VAL A 125 2.63 15.05 -8.67
CA VAL A 125 2.06 16.07 -9.57
C VAL A 125 0.53 16.09 -9.52
N PHE A 126 -0.12 14.92 -9.54
CA PHE A 126 -1.58 14.82 -9.60
C PHE A 126 -2.25 14.79 -8.22
N SER A 127 -1.49 14.81 -7.14
CA SER A 127 -2.06 14.93 -5.81
C SER A 127 -2.63 16.33 -5.56
N GLU A 128 -3.79 16.41 -4.90
CA GLU A 128 -4.44 17.67 -4.51
C GLU A 128 -3.69 18.43 -3.38
N GLN A 129 -2.46 18.03 -3.07
CA GLN A 129 -1.62 18.68 -2.05
C GLN A 129 -1.18 20.05 -2.60
N LYS A 130 -1.84 21.12 -2.13
CA LYS A 130 -1.49 22.53 -2.42
C LYS A 130 0.02 22.75 -2.45
N GLU A 131 0.51 23.37 -3.53
CA GLU A 131 1.75 24.12 -3.86
C GLU A 131 3.02 24.09 -2.97
N ASN A 132 2.99 23.63 -1.72
CA ASN A 132 4.09 23.69 -0.74
C ASN A 132 4.76 22.34 -0.44
N SER A 133 4.39 21.27 -1.13
CA SER A 133 5.09 19.98 -0.99
C SER A 133 6.36 20.02 -1.85
N LYS A 134 7.51 20.26 -1.21
CA LYS A 134 8.84 20.26 -1.84
C LYS A 134 9.32 18.86 -2.27
N SER A 135 8.46 17.83 -2.25
CA SER A 135 8.89 16.47 -2.56
C SER A 135 8.90 16.22 -4.06
N ASN A 136 9.99 15.62 -4.54
CA ASN A 136 10.15 15.23 -5.94
C ASN A 136 9.44 13.91 -6.30
N GLY A 137 8.60 13.38 -5.41
CA GLY A 137 7.83 12.16 -5.65
C GLY A 137 6.95 11.80 -4.45
N GLY A 138 5.99 10.91 -4.65
CA GLY A 138 5.12 10.40 -3.60
C GLY A 138 4.56 9.02 -3.90
N ILE A 139 4.40 8.20 -2.87
CA ILE A 139 3.76 6.88 -2.96
C ILE A 139 2.42 6.97 -2.25
N TRP A 140 1.35 6.53 -2.91
CA TRP A 140 0.08 6.37 -2.23
C TRP A 140 0.11 5.20 -1.25
N SER A 141 -0.52 5.38 -0.11
CA SER A 141 -0.76 4.32 0.87
C SER A 141 -2.19 4.38 1.35
N LEU A 142 -2.81 3.22 1.52
CA LEU A 142 -4.08 3.12 2.26
C LEU A 142 -3.79 3.26 3.76
N ASP A 143 -4.61 4.03 4.47
CA ASP A 143 -4.66 3.95 5.93
C ASP A 143 -5.51 2.73 6.33
N LEU A 144 -4.83 1.62 6.59
CA LEU A 144 -5.44 0.35 6.97
C LEU A 144 -5.66 0.23 8.48
N THR A 145 -5.52 1.32 9.25
CA THR A 145 -5.60 1.28 10.72
C THR A 145 -6.96 0.73 11.18
N GLN A 146 -8.06 1.16 10.54
CA GLN A 146 -9.41 0.69 10.87
C GLN A 146 -9.62 -0.80 10.54
N ALA A 147 -8.89 -1.34 9.57
CA ALA A 147 -8.98 -2.75 9.21
C ALA A 147 -8.47 -3.68 10.34
N MET A 148 -7.69 -3.17 11.30
CA MET A 148 -7.20 -3.98 12.44
C MET A 148 -8.32 -4.41 13.38
N GLU A 149 -9.43 -3.67 13.42
CA GLU A 149 -10.61 -3.97 14.22
C GLU A 149 -11.74 -4.55 13.36
N GLY A 150 -11.96 -3.97 12.18
CA GLY A 150 -13.09 -4.32 11.30
C GLY A 150 -12.87 -5.49 10.36
N GLY A 151 -11.63 -5.96 10.19
CA GLY A 151 -11.26 -6.94 9.17
C GLY A 151 -10.80 -6.30 7.86
N LEU A 152 -9.84 -6.94 7.20
CA LEU A 152 -9.25 -6.42 5.95
C LEU A 152 -10.21 -6.53 4.76
N ASP A 153 -11.01 -7.59 4.71
CA ASP A 153 -12.07 -7.82 3.73
C ASP A 153 -13.15 -6.74 3.79
N ARG A 154 -13.71 -6.51 4.99
CA ARG A 154 -14.73 -5.47 5.20
C ARG A 154 -14.21 -4.08 4.86
N TYR A 155 -12.97 -3.77 5.23
CA TYR A 155 -12.34 -2.52 4.85
C TYR A 155 -12.24 -2.37 3.32
N CYS A 156 -11.83 -3.43 2.61
CA CYS A 156 -11.76 -3.40 1.15
C CYS A 156 -13.13 -3.18 0.50
N GLU A 157 -14.18 -3.84 1.00
CA GLU A 157 -15.56 -3.63 0.54
C GLU A 157 -16.01 -2.18 0.72
N GLU A 158 -15.68 -1.57 1.85
CA GLU A 158 -16.00 -0.16 2.13
C GLU A 158 -15.31 0.79 1.14
N VAL A 159 -14.03 0.58 0.85
CA VAL A 159 -13.28 1.39 -0.14
C VAL A 159 -13.89 1.28 -1.53
N LEU A 160 -14.28 0.07 -1.95
CA LEU A 160 -14.90 -0.17 -3.26
C LEU A 160 -16.29 0.47 -3.35
N ALA A 161 -17.11 0.31 -2.32
CA ALA A 161 -18.45 0.91 -2.25
C ALA A 161 -18.36 2.44 -2.27
N ALA A 162 -17.40 3.00 -1.55
CA ALA A 162 -17.12 4.43 -1.53
C ALA A 162 -16.73 4.98 -2.91
N PHE A 163 -15.79 4.32 -3.58
CA PHE A 163 -15.39 4.71 -4.93
C PHE A 163 -16.58 4.66 -5.89
N SER A 164 -17.34 3.57 -5.86
CA SER A 164 -18.52 3.39 -6.70
C SER A 164 -19.54 4.51 -6.47
N ALA A 165 -19.89 4.79 -5.22
CA ALA A 165 -20.84 5.85 -4.86
C ALA A 165 -20.37 7.22 -5.33
N GLU A 166 -19.10 7.58 -5.13
CA GLU A 166 -18.55 8.86 -5.57
C GLU A 166 -18.59 9.00 -7.10
N ARG A 167 -18.19 7.96 -7.85
CA ARG A 167 -18.22 8.01 -9.31
C ARG A 167 -19.65 8.04 -9.86
N MET A 168 -20.57 7.27 -9.28
CA MET A 168 -21.96 7.25 -9.73
C MET A 168 -22.68 8.56 -9.42
N ASN A 169 -22.47 9.13 -8.24
CA ASN A 169 -23.03 10.44 -7.89
C ASN A 169 -22.53 11.52 -8.84
N GLU A 170 -21.23 11.54 -9.14
CA GLU A 170 -20.64 12.49 -10.08
C GLU A 170 -21.24 12.34 -11.48
N LEU A 171 -21.31 11.11 -12.02
CA LEU A 171 -21.93 10.86 -13.32
C LEU A 171 -23.41 11.25 -13.36
N ASN A 172 -24.15 11.00 -12.28
CA ASN A 172 -25.57 11.32 -12.20
C ASN A 172 -25.84 12.83 -12.13
N ASN A 173 -24.89 13.63 -11.66
CA ASN A 173 -25.02 15.09 -11.69
C ASN A 173 -25.20 15.63 -13.11
N TYR A 174 -24.60 14.96 -14.11
CA TYR A 174 -24.65 15.36 -15.52
C TYR A 174 -25.77 14.69 -16.33
N LYS A 175 -26.53 13.76 -15.72
CA LYS A 175 -27.67 13.08 -16.36
C LYS A 175 -29.00 13.79 -16.10
N LYS A 176 -29.03 14.85 -15.30
CA LYS A 176 -30.26 15.56 -14.94
C LYS A 176 -30.87 16.39 -16.09
N ASP A 177 -30.11 16.59 -17.16
CA ASP A 177 -30.48 17.45 -18.30
C ASP A 177 -30.76 16.65 -19.60
N PHE A 178 -30.95 15.33 -19.49
CA PHE A 178 -31.45 14.44 -20.56
C PHE A 178 -32.70 13.69 -20.07
#